data_AF-A0A7R8NC15-F1
#
_entry.id   AF-A0A7R8NC15-F1
#
_cell.length_a   1.000
_cell.length_b   1.000
_cell.length_c   1.000
_cell.angle_alpha   90.00
_cell.angle_beta   90.00
_cell.angle_gamma   90.00
#
_symmetry.space_group_name_H-M   'P 1'
#
loop_
_entity.id
_entity.type
_entity.pdbx_description
1 polymer ?
#
loop_
_entity_poly.entity_id
_entity_poly.type
_entity_poly.pdbx_seq_one_letter_code
_entity_poly.pdbx_strand_id
1 'polypeptide(L)' 'TAVSRLDRGDSRFFIVGYVDDTQFVRFDSDAPNAKMEPRAQWIQQEGQEYWDRETQISKETAQNYRVDLNTLRGYYNQSE' A
#
# COMPACT_ATOMS: atom_id res chain seq x y z
N THR A 1 0.94 4.11 -3.97
CA THR A 1 2.16 4.94 -3.93
C THR A 1 3.22 4.24 -3.13
N ALA A 2 4.46 4.22 -3.63
CA ALA A 2 5.62 3.69 -2.91
C ALA A 2 6.71 4.75 -2.81
N VAL A 3 7.43 4.79 -1.69
CA VAL A 3 8.52 5.74 -1.45
C VAL A 3 9.71 4.98 -0.84
N SER A 4 10.85 4.98 -1.52
CA SER A 4 12.11 4.44 -0.99
C SER A 4 12.59 5.30 0.18
N ARG A 5 13.09 4.67 1.25
CA ARG A 5 13.60 5.40 2.42
C ARG A 5 15.04 5.00 2.73
N LEU A 6 15.90 6.00 2.89
CA LEU A 6 17.32 5.82 3.20
C LEU A 6 17.56 5.27 4.62
N ASP A 7 16.62 5.47 5.56
CA ASP A 7 16.80 5.16 6.99
C ASP A 7 16.49 3.71 7.37
N ARG A 8 15.76 2.97 6.54
CA ARG A 8 15.27 1.62 6.87
C ARG A 8 15.61 0.53 5.86
N GLY A 9 16.22 0.88 4.72
CA GLY A 9 16.50 -0.08 3.65
C GLY A 9 15.25 -0.73 3.04
N ASP A 10 14.06 -0.14 3.29
CA ASP A 10 12.79 -0.64 2.79
C ASP A 10 11.91 0.52 2.28
N SER A 11 10.95 0.19 1.41
CA SER A 11 10.03 1.18 0.84
C SER A 11 8.74 1.27 1.64
N ARG A 12 8.28 2.49 1.94
CA ARG A 12 6.91 2.69 2.45
C ARG A 12 5.93 2.61 1.28
N PHE A 13 4.91 1.77 1.41
CA PHE A 13 3.84 1.63 0.45
C PHE A 13 2.49 1.99 1.07
N PHE A 14 1.68 2.75 0.36
CA PHE A 14 0.30 3.02 0.77
C PHE A 14 -0.65 3.12 -0.44
N ILE A 15 -1.89 2.73 -0.23
CA ILE A 15 -3.00 2.87 -1.18
C ILE A 15 -4.11 3.66 -0.49
N VAL A 16 -4.77 4.52 -1.25
CA VAL A 16 -5.99 5.22 -0.84
C VAL A 16 -7.04 5.04 -1.93
N GLY A 17 -8.23 4.58 -1.55
CA GLY A 17 -9.36 4.44 -2.44
C GLY A 17 -10.38 5.56 -2.23
N TYR A 18 -10.88 6.11 -3.34
CA TYR A 18 -11.90 7.16 -3.36
C TYR A 18 -13.13 6.72 -4.15
N VAL A 19 -14.30 7.15 -3.69
CA VAL A 19 -15.57 7.16 -4.42
C VAL A 19 -16.18 8.55 -4.21
N ASP A 20 -16.51 9.26 -5.28
CA ASP A 20 -17.09 10.62 -5.24
C ASP A 20 -16.36 11.57 -4.28
N ASP A 21 -15.05 11.73 -4.47
CA ASP A 21 -14.14 12.53 -3.64
C ASP A 21 -14.09 12.14 -2.15
N THR A 22 -14.73 11.05 -1.77
CA THR A 22 -14.74 10.51 -0.41
C THR A 22 -13.79 9.34 -0.30
N GLN A 23 -12.79 9.48 0.57
CA GLN A 23 -11.89 8.38 0.89
C GLN A 23 -12.67 7.27 1.60
N PHE A 24 -12.68 6.06 1.03
CA PHE A 24 -13.43 4.93 1.59
C PHE A 24 -12.56 3.79 2.09
N VAL A 25 -11.32 3.66 1.60
CA VAL A 25 -10.34 2.68 2.10
C VAL A 25 -8.93 3.24 2.15
N ARG A 26 -8.10 2.65 3.03
CA ARG A 26 -6.66 2.91 3.08
C ARG A 26 -5.89 1.65 3.47
N PHE A 27 -4.75 1.44 2.83
CA PHE A 27 -3.71 0.52 3.29
C PHE A 27 -2.41 1.32 3.51
N ASP A 28 -1.67 1.02 4.57
CA ASP A 28 -0.34 1.59 4.85
C ASP A 28 0.59 0.49 5.36
N SER A 29 1.71 0.26 4.67
CA SER A 29 2.68 -0.79 5.02
C SER A 29 3.40 -0.51 6.34
N ASP A 30 3.48 0.76 6.77
CA ASP A 30 4.14 1.17 8.01
C ASP A 30 3.25 0.99 9.25
N ALA A 31 1.98 0.63 9.07
CA ALA A 31 1.09 0.39 10.21
C ALA A 31 1.51 -0.89 10.98
N PRO A 32 1.45 -0.91 12.33
CA PRO A 32 1.83 -2.07 13.14
C PRO A 32 1.10 -3.38 12.79
N ASN A 33 -0.09 -3.27 12.21
CA ASN A 33 -0.84 -4.38 11.64
C ASN A 33 -1.38 -3.95 10.26
N ALA A 34 -0.48 -3.88 9.28
CA ALA A 34 -0.80 -3.45 7.93
C ALA A 34 -1.92 -4.30 7.31
N LYS A 35 -3.09 -3.69 7.19
CA LYS A 35 -4.31 -4.23 6.61
C LYS A 35 -5.10 -3.15 5.90
N MET A 36 -6.03 -3.56 5.03
CA MET A 36 -6.97 -2.63 4.43
C MET A 36 -7.94 -2.14 5.51
N GLU A 37 -8.10 -0.82 5.61
CA GLU A 37 -8.94 -0.18 6.63
C GLU A 37 -10.09 0.60 6.00
N PRO A 38 -11.31 0.51 6.56
CA PRO A 38 -12.43 1.34 6.15
C PRO A 38 -12.18 2.80 6.55
N ARG A 39 -12.57 3.72 5.67
CA ARG A 39 -12.49 5.18 5.87
C ARG A 39 -13.84 5.88 5.71
N ALA A 40 -14.86 5.14 5.28
CA ALA A 40 -16.25 5.54 5.29
C ALA A 40 -17.12 4.49 6.01
N GLN A 41 -18.30 4.87 6.48
CA GLN A 41 -19.19 3.95 7.22
C GLN A 41 -19.80 2.87 6.32
N TRP A 42 -20.18 3.21 5.09
CA TRP A 42 -20.90 2.32 4.19
C TRP A 42 -20.08 1.09 3.76
N ILE A 43 -18.74 1.17 3.73
CA ILE A 43 -17.90 0.02 3.37
C ILE A 43 -17.75 -0.97 4.53
N GLN A 44 -18.07 -0.59 5.78
CA GLN A 44 -17.93 -1.49 6.93
C GLN A 44 -18.88 -2.68 6.88
N GLN A 45 -19.92 -2.64 6.03
CA GLN A 45 -20.83 -3.74 5.80
C GLN A 45 -20.19 -4.91 5.04
N GLU A 46 -19.04 -4.70 4.41
CA GLU A 46 -18.31 -5.74 3.69
C GLU A 46 -17.81 -6.83 4.65
N GLY A 47 -17.89 -8.07 4.18
CA GLY A 47 -17.49 -9.25 4.96
C GLY A 47 -15.97 -9.37 5.15
N GLN A 48 -15.55 -10.21 6.08
CA GLN A 48 -14.13 -10.47 6.36
C GLN A 48 -13.35 -10.93 5.11
N GLU A 49 -13.98 -11.70 4.21
CA GLU A 49 -13.37 -12.16 2.96
C GLU A 49 -12.92 -11.01 2.06
N TYR A 50 -13.72 -9.94 1.96
CA TYR A 50 -13.35 -8.73 1.23
C TYR A 50 -12.10 -8.09 1.84
N TRP A 51 -12.11 -7.89 3.15
CA TRP A 51 -10.98 -7.24 3.86
C TRP A 51 -9.70 -8.05 3.80
N ASP A 52 -9.78 -9.37 3.91
CA ASP A 52 -8.63 -10.27 3.81
C ASP A 52 -8.06 -10.27 2.41
N ARG A 53 -8.92 -10.34 1.39
CA ARG A 53 -8.50 -10.28 -0.01
C ARG A 53 -7.84 -8.95 -0.36
N GLU A 54 -8.47 -7.83 -0.02
CA GLU A 54 -7.92 -6.50 -0.31
C GLU A 54 -6.61 -6.23 0.45
N THR A 55 -6.50 -6.76 1.67
CA THR A 55 -5.25 -6.73 2.44
C THR A 55 -4.15 -7.54 1.74
N GLN A 56 -4.46 -8.75 1.27
CA GLN A 56 -3.50 -9.61 0.59
C GLN A 56 -3.01 -8.97 -0.72
N ILE A 57 -3.93 -8.46 -1.55
CA ILE A 57 -3.61 -7.75 -2.79
C ILE A 57 -2.72 -6.54 -2.50
N SER A 58 -3.02 -5.77 -1.45
CA SER A 58 -2.21 -4.60 -1.06
C SER A 58 -0.80 -4.99 -0.62
N LYS A 59 -0.63 -6.11 0.10
CA LYS A 59 0.67 -6.64 0.52
C LYS A 59 1.49 -7.13 -0.67
N GLU A 60 0.88 -7.85 -1.61
CA GLU A 60 1.54 -8.29 -2.84
C GLU A 60 1.96 -7.10 -3.70
N THR A 61 1.09 -6.10 -3.83
CA THR A 61 1.40 -4.86 -4.54
C THR A 61 2.56 -4.11 -3.89
N ALA A 62 2.63 -4.06 -2.56
CA ALA A 62 3.78 -3.47 -1.86
C ALA A 62 5.11 -4.15 -2.22
N GLN A 63 5.11 -5.49 -2.35
CA GLN A 63 6.30 -6.24 -2.77
C GLN A 63 6.69 -5.94 -4.22
N ASN A 64 5.72 -5.86 -5.14
CA ASN A 64 5.99 -5.51 -6.53
C ASN A 64 6.62 -4.12 -6.64
N TYR A 65 6.04 -3.11 -5.96
CA TYR A 65 6.60 -1.76 -5.96
C TYR A 65 8.00 -1.70 -5.35
N ARG A 66 8.32 -2.53 -4.35
CA ARG A 66 9.69 -2.62 -3.80
C ARG A 66 10.68 -3.09 -4.88
N VAL A 67 10.30 -4.11 -5.66
CA VAL A 67 11.12 -4.61 -6.77
C VAL A 67 11.25 -3.54 -7.86
N ASP A 68 10.15 -2.90 -8.23
CA ASP A 68 10.13 -1.87 -9.28
C ASP A 68 10.99 -0.66 -8.91
N LEU A 69 10.93 -0.21 -7.66
CA LEU A 69 11.77 0.89 -7.16
C LEU A 69 13.27 0.54 -7.27
N ASN A 70 13.66 -0.69 -6.92
CA ASN A 70 15.05 -1.13 -7.06
C ASN A 70 15.48 -1.23 -8.52
N THR A 71 14.62 -1.73 -9.41
CA THR A 71 14.88 -1.79 -10.85
C THR A 71 15.03 -0.39 -11.45
N LEU A 72 14.11 0.52 -11.15
CA LEU A 72 14.15 1.90 -11.62
C LEU A 72 15.40 2.63 -11.13
N ARG A 73 15.80 2.41 -9.87
CA ARG A 73 17.05 2.96 -9.31
C ARG A 73 18.26 2.56 -10.17
N GLY A 74 18.32 1.29 -10.60
CA GLY A 74 19.36 0.79 -11.51
C GLY A 74 19.30 1.42 -12.90
N TYR A 75 18.11 1.52 -13.50
CA TYR A 75 17.93 2.11 -14.83
C TYR A 75 18.35 3.57 -14.91
N TYR A 76 18.14 4.33 -13.84
CA TYR A 76 18.51 5.74 -13.78
C TYR A 76 19.88 6.00 -13.13
N ASN A 77 20.69 4.96 -12.91
CA ASN A 77 22.02 5.04 -12.27
C ASN A 77 22.00 5.84 -10.95
N GLN A 78 20.95 5.66 -10.15
CA GLN A 78 20.80 6.32 -8.86
C GLN A 78 21.59 5.56 -7.79
N SER A 79 22.20 6.30 -6.86
CA SER A 79 22.96 5.72 -5.75
C SER A 79 22.05 5.03 -4.73
N GLU A 80 22.64 4.12 -3.95
CA GLU A 80 22.02 3.58 -2.74
C GLU A 80 21.99 4.60 -1.59
#